data_AF-A0A813S998-F1
#
_entry.id   AF-A0A813S998-F1
#
_cell.length_a   1.000
_cell.length_b   1.000
_cell.length_c   1.000
_cell.angle_alpha   90.00
_cell.angle_beta   90.00
_cell.angle_gamma   90.00
#
_symmetry.space_group_name_H-M   'P 1'
#
loop_
_entity.id
_entity.type
_entity.pdbx_description
1 polymer ?
#
loop_
_entity_poly.entity_id
_entity_poly.type
_entity_poly.pdbx_seq_one_letter_code
_entity_poly.pdbx_strand_id
1 'polypeptide(L)'
;MQSLDKIIISTFIIFFIFAFTFDYINSVAPANERITNEKTSKWIWPPQFILKLYYWWCENVDPMLLTNDYLVKYLCFLSPFLFAPFYLIGIYAISNKKQWIRIPIIIYSLIFFFDLNYFFYQAIFGEEKTRNLLLFTLVYGYYQIFPIILIYRFLPKNVLKNASHRIKSN
;
A
#
# COMPACT_ATOMS: atom_id res chain seq x y z
N MET A 1 10.32 -13.86 -18.90
CA MET A 1 9.49 -13.29 -17.80
C MET A 1 8.15 -12.92 -18.42
N GLN A 2 7.01 -13.30 -17.82
CA GLN A 2 5.70 -12.98 -18.40
C GLN A 2 5.45 -11.47 -18.30
N SER A 3 4.61 -10.89 -19.17
CA SER A 3 4.28 -9.45 -19.11
C SER A 3 3.70 -9.05 -17.75
N LEU A 4 2.91 -9.93 -17.14
CA LEU A 4 2.34 -9.73 -15.81
C LEU A 4 3.40 -9.68 -14.70
N ASP A 5 4.45 -10.51 -14.79
CA ASP A 5 5.54 -10.52 -13.82
C ASP A 5 6.31 -9.17 -13.86
N LYS A 6 6.47 -8.58 -15.05
CA LYS A 6 7.10 -7.24 -15.22
C LYS A 6 6.28 -6.15 -14.54
N ILE A 7 4.95 -6.18 -14.70
CA ILE A 7 4.04 -5.24 -14.04
C ILE A 7 4.18 -5.37 -12.52
N ILE A 8 4.11 -6.59 -11.99
CA ILE A 8 4.23 -6.83 -10.55
C ILE A 8 5.56 -6.31 -9.98
N ILE A 9 6.68 -6.60 -10.64
CA ILE A 9 8.00 -6.11 -10.23
C ILE A 9 8.03 -4.58 -10.27
N SER A 10 7.52 -3.96 -11.34
CA SER A 10 7.50 -2.50 -11.46
C SER A 10 6.67 -1.87 -10.35
N THR A 11 5.51 -2.45 -10.03
CA THR A 11 4.67 -2.02 -8.91
C THR A 11 5.38 -2.15 -7.57
N PHE A 12 6.08 -3.25 -7.31
CA PHE A 12 6.87 -3.41 -6.09
C PHE A 12 7.99 -2.37 -5.97
N ILE A 13 8.64 -2.00 -7.07
CA ILE A 13 9.64 -0.92 -7.06
C ILE A 13 8.98 0.42 -6.70
N ILE A 14 7.84 0.74 -7.30
CA ILE A 14 7.09 1.96 -6.99
C ILE A 14 6.68 1.97 -5.51
N PHE A 15 6.10 0.88 -5.02
CA PHE A 15 5.66 0.78 -3.63
C PHE A 15 6.83 0.87 -2.65
N PHE A 16 8.00 0.32 -3.00
CA PHE A 16 9.22 0.47 -2.21
C PHE A 16 9.63 1.95 -2.09
N ILE A 17 9.57 2.71 -3.18
CA ILE A 17 9.85 4.14 -3.17
C ILE A 17 8.84 4.87 -2.28
N PHE A 18 7.53 4.57 -2.44
CA PHE A 18 6.47 5.19 -1.63
C PHE A 18 6.65 4.91 -0.13
N ALA A 19 6.96 3.66 0.23
CA ALA A 19 7.18 3.25 1.62
C ALA A 19 8.29 4.08 2.30
N PHE A 20 9.41 4.30 1.60
CA PHE A 20 10.54 5.06 2.13
C PHE A 20 10.42 6.58 1.95
N THR A 21 9.39 7.07 1.26
CA THR A 21 9.19 8.51 1.05
C THR A 21 7.96 9.02 1.78
N PHE A 22 6.76 8.61 1.38
CA PHE A 22 5.50 9.12 1.93
C PHE A 22 5.15 8.45 3.25
N ASP A 23 5.07 7.12 3.29
CA ASP A 23 4.69 6.40 4.52
C ASP A 23 5.73 6.58 5.64
N TYR A 24 7.00 6.75 5.24
CA TYR A 24 8.08 7.08 6.16
C TYR A 24 7.75 8.31 7.01
N ILE A 25 7.17 9.37 6.41
CA ILE A 25 6.80 10.60 7.13
C ILE A 25 5.88 10.29 8.31
N ASN A 26 4.78 9.60 8.05
CA ASN A 26 3.80 9.19 9.08
C ASN A 26 4.41 8.25 10.12
N SER A 27 5.28 7.33 9.69
CA SER A 27 5.90 6.36 10.59
C SER A 27 6.85 6.98 11.63
N VAL A 28 7.57 8.06 11.28
CA VAL A 28 8.53 8.70 12.18
C VAL A 28 7.95 9.93 12.89
N ALA A 29 6.98 10.60 12.28
CA ALA A 29 6.29 11.72 12.91
C ALA A 29 5.59 11.28 14.22
N PRO A 30 5.48 12.16 15.23
CA PRO A 30 4.75 11.84 16.45
C PRO A 30 3.29 11.46 16.13
N ALA A 31 2.73 10.52 16.92
CA ALA A 31 1.33 10.13 16.80
C ALA A 31 0.41 11.14 17.50
N ASN A 32 -0.81 11.29 17.00
CA ASN A 32 -1.84 12.23 17.49
C ASN A 32 -1.38 13.70 17.51
N GLU A 33 -0.34 14.02 16.78
CA GLU A 33 0.16 15.37 16.62
C GLU A 33 0.11 15.74 15.16
N ARG A 34 -0.48 16.90 14.87
CA ARG A 34 -0.57 17.35 13.50
C ARG A 34 0.83 17.51 12.91
N ILE A 35 1.07 16.85 11.77
CA ILE A 35 2.28 17.00 10.97
C ILE A 35 2.18 18.34 10.26
N THR A 36 3.10 19.26 10.56
CA THR A 36 3.11 20.61 10.00
C THR A 36 4.44 20.91 9.32
N ASN A 37 4.41 21.81 8.33
CA ASN A 37 5.59 22.22 7.59
C ASN A 37 6.66 22.81 8.52
N GLU A 38 6.26 23.55 9.56
CA GLU A 38 7.19 24.05 10.58
C GLU A 38 7.98 22.92 11.26
N LYS A 39 7.29 21.85 11.69
CA LYS A 39 7.92 20.69 12.38
C LYS A 39 8.83 19.87 11.46
N THR A 40 8.57 19.85 10.15
CA THR A 40 9.35 19.06 9.17
C THR A 40 10.35 19.90 8.36
N SER A 41 10.37 21.21 8.53
CA SER A 41 11.23 22.14 7.78
C SER A 41 12.74 21.83 7.88
N LYS A 42 13.17 21.23 8.99
CA LYS A 42 14.57 20.85 9.25
C LYS A 42 14.88 19.39 8.88
N TRP A 43 13.91 18.63 8.39
CA TRP A 43 14.12 17.23 8.05
C TRP A 43 15.01 17.12 6.81
N ILE A 44 16.01 16.25 6.89
CA ILE A 44 16.89 15.90 5.77
C ILE A 44 16.20 14.87 4.87
N TRP A 45 15.39 14.00 5.46
CA TRP A 45 14.66 12.95 4.78
C TRP A 45 13.17 12.93 5.19
N PRO A 46 12.23 12.77 4.24
CA PRO A 46 12.45 12.74 2.80
C PRO A 46 12.83 14.14 2.25
N PRO A 47 13.32 14.24 1.00
CA PRO A 47 13.67 15.52 0.40
C PRO A 47 12.53 16.53 0.47
N GLN A 48 12.85 17.82 0.60
CA GLN A 48 11.85 18.89 0.80
C GLN A 48 10.78 18.96 -0.30
N PHE A 49 11.08 18.56 -1.54
CA PHE A 49 10.07 18.50 -2.59
C PHE A 49 9.04 17.37 -2.36
N ILE A 50 9.45 16.24 -1.77
CA ILE A 50 8.55 15.16 -1.37
C ILE A 50 7.65 15.63 -0.22
N LEU A 51 8.19 16.35 0.76
CA LEU A 51 7.39 16.94 1.84
C LEU A 51 6.33 17.90 1.29
N LYS A 52 6.67 18.73 0.30
CA LYS A 52 5.70 19.61 -0.37
C LYS A 52 4.60 18.82 -1.09
N LEU A 53 4.96 17.76 -1.81
CA LEU A 53 3.99 16.86 -2.46
C LEU A 53 3.09 16.16 -1.43
N TYR A 54 3.67 15.71 -0.32
CA TYR A 54 2.94 15.11 0.79
C TYR A 54 1.93 16.09 1.38
N TYR A 55 2.33 17.33 1.70
CA TYR A 55 1.42 18.35 2.19
C TYR A 55 0.31 18.66 1.19
N TRP A 56 0.65 18.80 -0.09
CA TRP A 56 -0.35 18.97 -1.14
C TRP A 56 -1.35 17.82 -1.18
N TRP A 57 -0.88 16.57 -1.13
CA TRP A 57 -1.75 15.40 -1.10
C TRP A 57 -2.69 15.42 0.10
N CYS A 58 -2.17 15.70 1.28
CA CYS A 58 -2.98 15.67 2.49
C CYS A 58 -3.97 16.84 2.56
N GLU A 59 -3.58 18.02 2.10
CA GLU A 59 -4.45 19.20 2.08
C GLU A 59 -5.51 19.15 0.97
N ASN A 60 -5.31 18.37 -0.09
CA ASN A 60 -6.27 18.33 -1.20
C ASN A 60 -7.05 17.01 -1.29
N VAL A 61 -6.55 15.96 -0.64
CA VAL A 61 -7.09 14.59 -0.80
C VAL A 61 -7.24 13.90 0.56
N ASP A 62 -6.15 13.65 1.29
CA ASP A 62 -6.16 12.80 2.48
C ASP A 62 -5.66 13.51 3.75
N PRO A 63 -6.52 14.31 4.42
CA PRO A 63 -6.11 15.08 5.59
C PRO A 63 -5.82 14.24 6.83
N MET A 64 -6.29 12.99 6.88
CA MET A 64 -6.05 12.06 7.99
C MET A 64 -4.55 11.77 8.16
N LEU A 65 -3.78 11.76 7.08
CA LEU A 65 -2.33 11.60 7.16
C LEU A 65 -1.68 12.74 7.96
N LEU A 66 -2.26 13.96 7.99
CA LEU A 66 -1.72 15.04 8.80
C LEU A 66 -2.06 14.89 10.28
N THR A 67 -3.20 14.30 10.65
CA THR A 67 -3.53 14.07 12.07
C THR A 67 -2.71 12.92 12.65
N ASN A 68 -2.36 11.95 11.81
CA ASN A 68 -1.44 10.86 12.12
C ASN A 68 -1.77 10.17 13.45
N ASP A 69 -3.02 9.71 13.58
CA ASP A 69 -3.42 8.98 14.79
C ASP A 69 -2.58 7.69 14.99
N TYR A 70 -2.72 7.05 16.15
CA TYR A 70 -1.95 5.85 16.47
C TYR A 70 -2.08 4.73 15.43
N LEU A 71 -3.28 4.52 14.88
CA LEU A 71 -3.53 3.43 13.94
C LEU A 71 -3.00 3.78 12.55
N VAL A 72 -3.21 5.00 12.09
CA VAL A 72 -2.62 5.53 10.84
C VAL A 72 -1.10 5.44 10.90
N LYS A 73 -0.50 5.94 12.00
CA LYS A 73 0.94 5.84 12.21
C LYS A 73 1.42 4.39 12.18
N TYR A 74 0.71 3.48 12.86
CA TYR A 74 1.05 2.06 12.88
C TYR A 74 1.00 1.43 11.49
N LEU A 75 -0.07 1.68 10.72
CA LEU A 75 -0.21 1.15 9.36
C LEU A 75 0.87 1.72 8.42
N CYS A 76 1.14 3.04 8.50
CA CYS A 76 2.24 3.65 7.74
C CYS A 76 3.61 3.14 8.20
N PHE A 77 3.79 2.77 9.48
CA PHE A 77 5.03 2.16 9.99
C PHE A 77 5.26 0.76 9.43
N LEU A 78 4.21 -0.04 9.22
CA LEU A 78 4.34 -1.35 8.58
C LEU A 78 4.89 -1.25 7.15
N SER A 79 4.63 -0.15 6.45
CA SER A 79 5.07 0.02 5.06
C SER A 79 6.59 -0.03 4.88
N PRO A 80 7.42 0.86 5.46
CA PRO A 80 8.88 0.77 5.35
C PRO A 80 9.48 -0.40 6.14
N PHE A 81 8.84 -0.87 7.21
CA PHE A 81 9.43 -1.88 8.10
C PHE A 81 9.13 -3.33 7.70
N LEU A 82 7.92 -3.61 7.23
CA LEU A 82 7.47 -4.97 6.89
C LEU A 82 7.28 -5.13 5.38
N PHE A 83 6.58 -4.19 4.73
CA PHE A 83 6.23 -4.36 3.32
C PHE A 83 7.38 -4.04 2.37
N ALA A 84 8.18 -3.01 2.63
CA ALA A 84 9.29 -2.65 1.77
C ALA A 84 10.36 -3.76 1.67
N PRO A 85 10.79 -4.43 2.77
CA PRO A 85 11.63 -5.62 2.67
C PRO A 85 10.96 -6.75 1.87
N PHE A 86 9.64 -6.94 2.06
CA PHE A 86 8.90 -7.94 1.30
C PHE A 86 8.88 -7.64 -0.21
N TYR A 87 8.81 -6.37 -0.62
CA TYR A 87 8.89 -5.97 -2.03
C TYR A 87 10.21 -6.41 -2.67
N LEU A 88 11.34 -6.23 -1.97
CA LEU A 88 12.64 -6.68 -2.47
C LEU A 88 12.70 -8.21 -2.59
N ILE A 89 12.19 -8.92 -1.59
CA ILE A 89 12.09 -10.39 -1.61
C ILE A 89 11.23 -10.86 -2.78
N GLY A 90 10.08 -10.21 -2.99
CA GLY A 90 9.16 -10.47 -4.10
C GLY A 90 9.82 -10.24 -5.45
N ILE A 91 10.49 -9.10 -5.64
CA ILE A 91 11.25 -8.78 -6.85
C ILE A 91 12.28 -9.87 -7.15
N TYR A 92 13.10 -10.24 -6.15
CA TYR A 92 14.11 -11.29 -6.30
C TYR A 92 13.48 -12.63 -6.67
N ALA A 93 12.46 -13.07 -5.93
CA ALA A 93 11.86 -14.38 -6.11
C ALA A 93 11.14 -14.50 -7.47
N ILE A 94 10.41 -13.46 -7.89
CA ILE A 94 9.71 -13.44 -9.19
C ILE A 94 10.70 -13.42 -10.34
N SER A 95 11.73 -12.57 -10.25
CA SER A 95 12.79 -12.49 -11.27
C SER A 95 13.51 -13.82 -11.47
N ASN A 96 13.72 -14.57 -10.38
CA ASN A 96 14.37 -15.87 -10.38
C ASN A 96 13.41 -17.07 -10.41
N LYS A 97 12.12 -16.85 -10.69
CA LYS A 97 11.06 -17.87 -10.79
C LYS A 97 10.97 -18.83 -9.58
N LYS A 98 11.30 -18.34 -8.39
CA LYS A 98 11.31 -19.13 -7.15
C LYS A 98 9.88 -19.45 -6.74
N GLN A 99 9.54 -20.74 -6.63
CA GLN A 99 8.17 -21.17 -6.35
C GLN A 99 7.75 -20.98 -4.89
N TRP A 100 8.70 -20.91 -3.97
CA TRP A 100 8.41 -20.77 -2.53
C TRP A 100 7.73 -19.44 -2.20
N ILE A 101 7.87 -18.39 -3.03
CA ILE A 101 7.24 -17.07 -2.80
C ILE A 101 5.71 -17.10 -2.85
N ARG A 102 5.15 -18.17 -3.40
CA ARG A 102 3.72 -18.31 -3.63
C ARG A 102 2.88 -18.15 -2.36
N ILE A 103 3.24 -18.81 -1.27
CA ILE A 103 2.46 -18.74 -0.04
C ILE A 103 2.70 -17.38 0.66
N PRO A 104 3.95 -16.92 0.86
CA PRO A 104 4.20 -15.58 1.41
C PRO A 104 3.50 -14.45 0.66
N ILE A 105 3.46 -14.48 -0.68
CA ILE A 105 2.82 -13.41 -1.46
C ILE A 105 1.30 -13.41 -1.35
N ILE A 106 0.67 -14.58 -1.17
CA ILE A 106 -0.77 -14.66 -0.90
C ILE A 106 -1.07 -14.10 0.49
N ILE A 107 -0.28 -14.46 1.50
CA ILE A 107 -0.44 -13.92 2.87
C ILE A 107 -0.26 -12.40 2.86
N TYR A 108 0.83 -11.91 2.25
CA TYR A 108 1.06 -10.47 2.04
C TYR A 108 -0.15 -9.80 1.38
N SER A 109 -0.68 -10.40 0.32
CA SER A 109 -1.81 -9.82 -0.43
C SER A 109 -3.05 -9.67 0.43
N LEU A 110 -3.33 -10.63 1.32
CA LEU A 110 -4.48 -10.57 2.22
C LEU A 110 -4.31 -9.49 3.30
N ILE A 111 -3.14 -9.41 3.92
CA ILE A 111 -2.82 -8.37 4.91
C ILE A 111 -2.93 -7.00 4.25
N PHE A 112 -2.25 -6.82 3.12
CA PHE A 112 -2.23 -5.55 2.39
C PHE A 112 -3.63 -5.10 1.93
N PHE A 113 -4.46 -6.05 1.48
CA PHE A 113 -5.85 -5.76 1.12
C PHE A 113 -6.65 -5.28 2.33
N PHE A 114 -6.46 -5.89 3.50
CA PHE A 114 -7.18 -5.50 4.72
C PHE A 114 -6.76 -4.13 5.23
N ASP A 115 -5.45 -3.85 5.28
CA ASP A 115 -4.92 -2.58 5.78
C ASP A 115 -5.49 -1.36 5.05
N LEU A 116 -5.67 -1.45 3.73
CA LEU A 116 -6.23 -0.37 2.91
C LEU A 116 -7.73 -0.14 3.12
N ASN A 117 -8.48 -1.15 3.58
CA ASN A 117 -9.90 -0.95 3.88
C ASN A 117 -10.09 0.05 5.03
N TYR A 118 -9.13 0.13 5.96
CA TYR A 118 -9.15 1.14 7.01
C TYR A 118 -9.07 2.56 6.44
N PHE A 119 -8.18 2.80 5.47
CA PHE A 119 -8.06 4.11 4.81
C PHE A 119 -9.35 4.48 4.06
N PHE A 120 -9.97 3.53 3.34
CA PHE A 120 -11.27 3.79 2.70
C PHE A 120 -12.39 4.07 3.71
N TYR A 121 -12.43 3.33 4.82
CA TYR A 121 -13.40 3.57 5.88
C TYR A 121 -13.26 5.00 6.44
N GLN A 122 -12.04 5.41 6.77
CA GLN A 122 -11.77 6.75 7.31
C GLN A 122 -12.05 7.85 6.28
N ALA A 123 -11.69 7.63 5.01
CA ALA A 123 -11.95 8.60 3.96
C ALA A 123 -13.44 8.94 3.81
N ILE A 124 -14.34 7.97 4.03
CA ILE A 124 -15.78 8.13 3.85
C ILE A 124 -16.50 8.50 5.16
N PHE A 125 -16.13 7.83 6.25
CA PHE A 125 -16.86 7.87 7.52
C PHE A 125 -16.07 8.48 8.68
N GLY A 126 -14.77 8.69 8.51
CA GLY A 126 -13.89 9.23 9.54
C GLY A 126 -14.17 10.68 9.91
N GLU A 127 -13.47 11.15 10.93
CA GLU A 127 -13.53 12.54 11.38
C GLU A 127 -12.91 13.49 10.35
N GLU A 128 -11.74 13.12 9.82
CA GLU A 128 -11.02 13.84 8.77
C GLU A 128 -11.24 13.17 7.41
N LYS A 129 -12.45 13.34 6.88
CA LYS A 129 -12.86 12.75 5.59
C LYS A 129 -12.00 13.23 4.44
N THR A 130 -11.93 12.42 3.39
CA THR A 130 -11.25 12.82 2.15
C THR A 130 -11.90 14.06 1.55
N ARG A 131 -11.07 14.98 1.06
CA ARG A 131 -11.52 16.19 0.36
C ARG A 131 -11.85 15.92 -1.11
N ASN A 132 -11.34 14.81 -1.66
CA ASN A 132 -11.56 14.42 -3.05
C ASN A 132 -11.62 12.89 -3.17
N LEU A 133 -12.84 12.34 -3.04
CA LEU A 133 -13.06 10.89 -3.06
C LEU A 133 -12.65 10.24 -4.38
N LEU A 134 -12.83 10.92 -5.52
CA LEU A 134 -12.46 10.38 -6.82
C LEU A 134 -10.95 10.19 -6.91
N LEU A 135 -10.18 11.24 -6.62
CA LEU A 135 -8.72 11.18 -6.68
C LEU A 135 -8.15 10.21 -5.63
N PHE A 136 -8.73 10.21 -4.43
CA PHE A 136 -8.42 9.23 -3.38
C PHE A 136 -8.60 7.80 -3.91
N THR A 137 -9.77 7.50 -4.48
CA THR A 137 -10.10 6.16 -4.98
C THR A 137 -9.25 5.76 -6.17
N LEU A 138 -8.87 6.67 -7.06
CA LEU A 138 -7.99 6.35 -8.19
C LEU A 138 -6.59 5.94 -7.70
N VAL A 139 -6.07 6.59 -6.66
CA VAL A 139 -4.75 6.27 -6.10
C VAL A 139 -4.84 5.03 -5.20
N TYR A 140 -5.63 5.08 -4.12
CA TYR A 140 -5.79 3.98 -3.16
C TYR A 140 -6.46 2.74 -3.77
N GLY A 141 -7.33 2.91 -4.77
CA GLY A 141 -8.00 1.80 -5.45
C GLY A 141 -7.05 0.93 -6.24
N TYR A 142 -5.96 1.50 -6.79
CA TYR A 142 -4.92 0.69 -7.40
C TYR A 142 -4.24 -0.24 -6.37
N TYR A 143 -3.97 0.29 -5.17
CA TYR A 143 -3.44 -0.49 -4.07
C TYR A 143 -4.41 -1.60 -3.62
N GLN A 144 -5.74 -1.41 -3.77
CA GLN A 144 -6.74 -2.45 -3.49
C GLN A 144 -6.80 -3.55 -4.57
N ILE A 145 -6.61 -3.17 -5.85
CA ILE A 145 -6.66 -4.09 -6.98
C ILE A 145 -5.38 -4.94 -7.05
N PHE A 146 -4.23 -4.36 -6.71
CA PHE A 146 -2.93 -5.05 -6.79
C PHE A 146 -2.84 -6.39 -6.03
N PRO A 147 -3.28 -6.53 -4.75
CA PRO A 147 -3.29 -7.83 -4.07
C PRO A 147 -4.19 -8.85 -4.77
N ILE A 148 -5.27 -8.44 -5.45
CA ILE A 148 -6.10 -9.33 -6.26
C ILE A 148 -5.30 -9.85 -7.47
N ILE A 149 -4.52 -8.98 -8.12
CA ILE A 149 -3.61 -9.36 -9.21
C ILE A 149 -2.58 -10.38 -8.73
N LEU A 150 -1.98 -10.16 -7.56
CA LEU A 150 -1.02 -11.08 -6.94
C LEU A 150 -1.67 -12.44 -6.65
N ILE A 151 -2.84 -12.47 -6.01
CA ILE A 151 -3.57 -13.71 -5.74
C ILE A 151 -3.86 -14.41 -7.06
N TYR A 152 -4.43 -13.75 -8.05
CA TYR A 152 -4.71 -14.34 -9.36
C TYR A 152 -3.47 -14.97 -10.00
N ARG A 153 -2.32 -14.28 -9.90
CA ARG A 153 -1.05 -14.75 -10.48
C ARG A 153 -0.50 -16.00 -9.79
N PHE A 154 -0.63 -16.11 -8.47
CA PHE A 154 0.02 -17.14 -7.66
C PHE A 154 -0.93 -18.25 -7.16
N LEU A 155 -2.24 -18.04 -7.24
CA LEU A 155 -3.23 -19.04 -6.83
C LEU A 155 -3.20 -20.26 -7.79
N PRO A 156 -3.35 -21.48 -7.26
CA PRO A 156 -3.37 -22.66 -8.11
C PRO A 156 -4.53 -22.66 -9.10
N LYS A 157 -4.24 -22.86 -10.41
CA LYS A 157 -5.27 -22.93 -11.45
C LYS A 157 -6.27 -24.08 -11.25
N ASN A 158 -5.84 -25.18 -10.61
CA ASN A 158 -6.71 -26.29 -10.25
C ASN A 158 -7.74 -25.90 -9.17
N VAL A 159 -7.39 -25.02 -8.23
CA VAL A 159 -8.33 -24.50 -7.23
C VAL A 159 -9.44 -23.69 -7.89
N LEU A 160 -9.10 -22.81 -8.84
CA LEU A 160 -10.08 -22.01 -9.58
C LEU A 160 -11.04 -22.87 -10.42
N LYS A 161 -10.53 -23.89 -11.11
CA LYS A 161 -11.37 -24.83 -11.89
C LYS A 161 -12.35 -25.60 -11.01
N ASN A 162 -11.89 -26.12 -9.87
CA ASN A 162 -12.74 -26.89 -8.96
C ASN A 162 -13.84 -26.03 -8.32
N ALA A 163 -13.55 -24.77 -8.01
CA ALA A 163 -14.56 -23.81 -7.54
C ALA A 163 -15.65 -23.56 -8.60
N SER A 164 -15.26 -23.35 -9.86
CA SER A 164 -16.21 -23.12 -10.95
C SER A 164 -17.12 -24.32 -11.25
N HIS A 165 -16.61 -25.55 -11.08
CA HIS A 165 -17.41 -26.77 -11.24
C HIS A 165 -18.45 -26.93 -10.12
N ARG A 166 -18.11 -26.62 -8.87
CA ARG A 166 -19.05 -26.70 -7.74
C ARG A 166 -20.18 -25.67 -7.82
N ILE A 167 -19.92 -24.48 -8.38
CA ILE A 167 -20.95 -23.44 -8.53
C ILE A 167 -21.95 -23.82 -9.64
N LYS A 168 -21.54 -24.57 -10.66
CA LYS A 168 -22.41 -25.01 -11.76
C LYS A 168 -23.20 -26.29 -11.46
N SER A 169 -22.83 -27.03 -10.40
CA SER A 169 -23.49 -28.27 -10.00
C SER A 169 -24.53 -28.10 -8.90
N ASN A 170 -24.75 -26.86 -8.43
CA ASN A 170 -25.78 -26.45 -7.49
C ASN A 170 -26.76 -25.50 -8.20
#